data_AF-A0A950G8L5-F1
#
_entry.id   AF-A0A950G8L5-F1
#
_cell.length_a   1.000
_cell.length_b   1.000
_cell.length_c   1.000
_cell.angle_alpha   90.00
_cell.angle_beta   90.00
_cell.angle_gamma   90.00
#
_symmetry.space_group_name_H-M   'P 1'
#
loop_
_entity.id
_entity.type
_entity.pdbx_description
1 polymer ?
#
loop_
_entity_poly.entity_id
_entity_poly.type
_entity_poly.pdbx_seq_one_letter_code
_entity_poly.pdbx_strand_id
1 'polypeptide(L)' 'MRLEYFQMVDRISTLDLAGRIVHAECAVPQESPVFEGHFPGHPILPGVLMIE' A
#
# COMPACT_ATOMS: atom_id res chain seq x y z
N MET A 1 -3.75 1.15 5.11
CA MET A 1 -3.28 -0.07 4.43
C MET A 1 -3.02 -1.09 5.52
N ARG A 2 -3.31 -2.38 5.32
CA ARG A 2 -2.99 -3.45 6.30
C ARG A 2 -2.13 -4.50 5.61
N LEU A 3 -0.81 -4.36 5.78
CA LEU A 3 0.20 -5.10 5.02
C LEU A 3 0.11 -6.62 5.27
N GLU A 4 -0.15 -7.02 6.51
CA GLU A 4 -0.19 -8.42 6.96
C GLU A 4 -1.39 -9.19 6.40
N TYR A 5 -2.41 -8.46 5.96
CA TYR A 5 -3.65 -8.99 5.43
C TYR A 5 -3.80 -8.75 3.92
N PHE A 6 -2.73 -8.28 3.25
CA PHE A 6 -2.76 -7.96 1.82
C PHE A 6 -3.88 -6.97 1.43
N GLN A 7 -4.25 -6.07 2.34
CA GLN A 7 -5.16 -4.97 2.05
C GLN A 7 -4.36 -3.71 1.69
N MET A 8 -4.07 -3.53 0.40
CA MET A 8 -3.18 -2.44 -0.08
C MET A 8 -3.87 -1.09 -0.26
N VAL A 9 -5.19 -1.06 -0.47
CA VAL A 9 -5.96 0.17 -0.71
C VAL A 9 -6.79 0.57 0.51
N ASP A 10 -6.71 1.85 0.91
CA ASP A 10 -7.56 2.41 1.97
C ASP A 10 -8.82 3.05 1.42
N ARG A 11 -8.66 3.87 0.38
CA ARG A 11 -9.77 4.66 -0.17
C ARG A 11 -9.60 4.82 -1.67
N ILE A 12 -10.70 4.66 -2.39
CA ILE A 12 -10.83 5.15 -3.77
C ILE A 12 -11.21 6.63 -3.69
N SER A 13 -10.32 7.51 -4.12
CA SER A 13 -10.55 8.95 -4.11
C SER A 13 -11.31 9.43 -5.36
N THR A 14 -11.20 8.72 -6.49
CA THR A 14 -11.95 9.01 -7.71
C THR A 14 -12.17 7.74 -8.53
N LEU A 15 -13.34 7.64 -9.17
CA LEU A 15 -13.69 6.57 -10.10
C LEU A 15 -14.36 7.17 -11.35
N ASP A 16 -13.70 7.06 -12.50
CA ASP A 16 -14.25 7.42 -13.80
C ASP A 16 -14.51 6.16 -14.63
N LEU A 17 -15.79 5.78 -14.71
CA LEU A 17 -16.22 4.58 -15.43
C LEU A 17 -16.13 4.74 -16.95
N ALA A 18 -16.33 5.95 -17.47
CA ALA A 18 -16.28 6.20 -18.91
C ALA A 18 -14.82 6.22 -19.40
N GLY A 19 -13.95 6.91 -18.67
CA GLY A 19 -12.51 6.95 -18.94
C GLY A 19 -11.76 5.67 -18.55
N ARG A 20 -12.37 4.80 -17.75
CA ARG A 20 -11.76 3.57 -17.18
C ARG A 20 -10.53 3.88 -16.32
N ILE A 21 -10.65 4.91 -15.47
CA ILE A 21 -9.59 5.38 -14.58
C ILE A 21 -10.07 5.30 -13.13
N VAL A 22 -9.19 4.86 -12.25
CA VAL A 22 -9.39 4.89 -10.79
C VAL A 22 -8.19 5.56 -10.13
N HIS A 23 -8.47 6.41 -9.14
CA HIS A 23 -7.46 6.96 -8.24
C HIS A 23 -7.71 6.40 -6.84
N ALA A 24 -6.66 5.87 -6.24
CA ALA A 24 -6.69 5.32 -4.90
C ALA A 24 -5.61 5.98 -4.04
N GLU A 25 -5.90 6.08 -2.75
CA GLU A 25 -5.02 6.61 -1.74
C GLU A 25 -4.78 5.55 -0.68
N CYS A 26 -3.53 5.42 -0.27
CA CYS A 26 -3.11 4.47 0.73
C CYS A 26 -2.12 5.15 1.67
N ALA A 27 -2.37 5.07 2.97
CA ALA A 27 -1.41 5.53 3.97
C ALA A 27 -0.49 4.37 4.32
N VAL A 28 0.82 4.54 4.09
CA VAL A 28 1.82 3.57 4.55
C VAL A 28 1.83 3.60 6.08
N PRO A 29 1.60 2.46 6.75
CA PRO A 29 1.62 2.41 8.21
C PRO A 29 3.04 2.73 8.72
N GLN A 30 3.13 3.39 9.87
CA GLN A 30 4.44 3.71 10.48
C GLN A 30 5.12 2.46 11.03
N GLU A 31 4.34 1.47 11.45
CA GLU A 31 4.79 0.23 12.08
C GLU A 31 4.10 -0.96 11.43
N SER A 32 4.87 -2.01 11.12
CA SER A 32 4.39 -3.29 10.59
C SER A 32 5.52 -4.32 10.70
N PRO A 33 5.23 -5.60 11.00
CA PRO A 33 6.22 -6.67 10.97
C PRO A 33 6.94 -6.82 9.62
N VAL A 34 6.33 -6.37 8.52
CA VAL A 34 6.97 -6.36 7.20
C VAL A 34 8.25 -5.50 7.20
N PHE A 35 8.23 -4.37 7.90
CA PHE A 35 9.39 -3.46 7.97
C PHE A 35 10.53 -3.99 8.84
N GLU A 36 10.25 -4.91 9.77
CA GLU A 36 11.29 -5.59 10.55
C GLU A 36 12.22 -6.42 9.63
N GLY A 37 11.66 -6.98 8.56
CA GLY A 37 12.38 -7.78 7.57
C GLY A 37 12.81 -7.02 6.31
N HIS A 38 12.29 -5.82 6.06
CA HIS A 38 12.52 -5.09 4.81
C HIS A 38 12.87 -3.61 5.05
N PHE A 39 14.12 -3.28 5.36
CA PHE A 39 15.21 -4.17 5.75
C PHE A 39 15.55 -3.95 7.23
N PRO A 40 16.12 -4.94 7.94
CA PRO A 40 16.53 -4.75 9.33
C PRO A 40 17.45 -3.52 9.48
N GLY A 41 17.07 -2.57 10.34
CA GLY A 41 17.77 -1.30 10.55
C GLY A 41 17.61 -0.25 9.44
N HIS A 42 16.89 -0.58 8.36
CA HIS A 42 16.58 0.32 7.24
C HIS A 42 15.17 0.02 6.68
N PRO A 43 14.11 0.35 7.43
CA PRO A 43 12.74 0.01 7.06
C PRO A 43 12.31 0.79 5.80
N ILE A 44 11.75 0.08 4.84
CA ILE A 44 11.23 0.63 3.58
C ILE A 44 10.10 -0.25 3.05
N LEU A 45 9.07 0.36 2.45
CA LEU A 45 7.97 -0.40 1.85
C LEU A 45 8.49 -1.28 0.69
N PRO A 46 8.25 -2.60 0.71
CA PRO A 46 8.61 -3.46 -0.41
C PRO A 46 7.92 -3.02 -1.69
N GLY A 47 8.70 -2.88 -2.78
CA GLY A 47 8.17 -2.43 -4.07
C GLY A 47 7.05 -3.31 -4.61
N VAL A 48 7.11 -4.61 -4.33
CA VAL A 48 6.06 -5.56 -4.72
C VAL A 48 4.71 -5.27 -4.06
N LEU A 49 4.70 -4.74 -2.83
CA LEU A 49 3.46 -4.37 -2.13
C LEU A 49 2.86 -3.05 -2.62
N MET A 50 3.63 -2.24 -3.35
CA MET A 50 3.09 -1.06 -4.04
C MET A 50 2.37 -1.41 -5.34
N ILE A 51 2.63 -2.60 -5.90
CA ILE A 51 2.07 -3.08 -7.16
C ILE A 51 0.87 -4.01 -6.93
N GLU A 52 0.80 -4.63 -5.77
CA GLU A 52 -0.32 -5.45 -5.28
C GLU A 52 -1.60 -4.62 -5.04
#